data_AF-A0A318QEL3-F1
#
_entry.id   AF-A0A318QEL3-F1
#
_cell.length_a   1.000
_cell.length_b   1.000
_cell.length_c   1.000
_cell.angle_alpha   90.00
_cell.angle_beta   90.00
_cell.angle_gamma   90.00
#
_symmetry.space_group_name_H-M   'P 1'
#
loop_
_entity.id
_entity.type
_entity.pdbx_description
1 polymer ?
#
loop_
_entity_poly.entity_id
_entity_poly.type
_entity_poly.pdbx_seq_one_letter_code
_entity_poly.pdbx_strand_id
1 'polypeptide(L)'
;MRECIASQLSPCPFAMVKKMTSPVPSPEFILIQQRRRRRSISMSRLMECAPRREDVLKAVAGTPVCVPNPEEAIRADGFSTFLHIAPPVSGLPIVLRDRGDYLEELFSPLLLEALAHVDAACAISDFHEPEAPMTLLQAYISAQWTIGARDAAMHLYGLPGSTA
;
A
#
# COMPACT_ATOMS: atom_id res chain seq x y z
N MET A 1 63.08 -10.06 55.41
CA MET A 1 63.94 -10.70 54.40
C MET A 1 63.09 -10.97 53.16
N ARG A 2 63.71 -10.85 51.98
CA ARG A 2 63.21 -11.19 50.63
C ARG A 2 62.57 -12.61 50.66
N GLU A 3 61.60 -13.00 49.83
CA GLU A 3 61.65 -13.09 48.35
C GLU A 3 60.24 -13.29 47.73
N CYS A 4 60.17 -12.98 46.43
CA CYS A 4 59.07 -13.12 45.48
C CYS A 4 58.86 -14.56 44.95
N ILE A 5 57.82 -14.69 44.11
CA ILE A 5 57.59 -15.59 42.94
C ILE A 5 56.40 -16.56 43.18
N ALA A 6 55.20 -16.21 42.67
CA ALA A 6 54.61 -16.61 41.36
C ALA A 6 54.04 -18.04 41.40
N SER A 7 52.92 -18.44 40.79
CA SER A 7 51.92 -17.83 39.93
C SER A 7 50.81 -18.89 39.72
N GLN A 8 49.68 -18.47 39.15
CA GLN A 8 48.66 -19.27 38.44
C GLN A 8 47.49 -19.82 39.26
N LEU A 9 46.49 -18.95 39.42
CA LEU A 9 45.10 -19.29 39.72
C LEU A 9 44.39 -19.75 38.44
N SER A 10 43.68 -20.87 38.55
CA SER A 10 42.89 -21.55 37.51
C SER A 10 41.80 -20.66 36.88
N PRO A 11 41.56 -20.74 35.56
CA PRO A 11 40.41 -20.08 34.95
C PRO A 11 39.11 -20.89 35.10
N CYS A 12 38.06 -20.17 35.48
CA CYS A 12 36.66 -20.61 35.61
C CYS A 12 36.12 -21.28 34.33
N PRO A 13 35.20 -22.26 34.45
CA PRO A 13 34.51 -22.84 33.30
C PRO A 13 33.25 -22.03 33.00
N PHE A 14 33.38 -20.90 32.30
CA PHE A 14 32.21 -20.27 31.67
C PHE A 14 32.12 -20.71 30.21
N ALA A 15 31.04 -21.43 29.92
CA ALA A 15 30.70 -22.02 28.65
C ALA A 15 30.81 -21.03 27.48
N MET A 16 31.48 -21.46 26.41
CA MET A 16 31.42 -20.80 25.10
C MET A 16 29.97 -20.76 24.62
N VAL A 17 29.40 -19.57 24.57
CA VAL A 17 28.17 -19.30 23.81
C VAL A 17 28.48 -19.58 22.34
N LYS A 18 27.94 -20.67 21.81
CA LYS A 18 27.92 -20.97 20.37
C LYS A 18 27.35 -19.74 19.66
N LYS A 19 28.19 -19.09 18.84
CA LYS A 19 27.78 -18.03 17.92
C LYS A 19 26.77 -18.64 16.95
N MET A 20 25.48 -18.49 17.23
CA MET A 20 24.42 -18.87 16.31
C MET A 20 24.58 -18.02 15.06
N THR A 21 25.09 -18.62 14.00
CA THR A 21 24.91 -18.14 12.63
C THR A 21 23.40 -18.09 12.40
N SER A 22 22.85 -16.88 12.37
CA SER A 22 21.47 -16.62 11.97
C SER A 22 21.21 -17.36 10.67
N PRO A 23 20.18 -18.24 10.59
CA PRO A 23 19.83 -18.85 9.32
C PRO A 23 19.39 -17.73 8.38
N VAL A 24 19.97 -17.70 7.18
CA VAL A 24 19.47 -16.87 6.09
C VAL A 24 17.99 -17.24 5.91
N PRO A 25 17.05 -16.28 5.99
CA PRO A 25 15.63 -16.59 5.91
C PRO A 25 15.33 -17.33 4.60
N SER A 26 14.53 -18.39 4.67
CA SER A 26 14.19 -19.19 3.50
C SER A 26 13.49 -18.32 2.44
N PRO A 27 13.63 -18.63 1.13
CA PRO A 27 12.92 -17.90 0.08
C PRO A 27 11.41 -17.85 0.32
N GLU A 28 10.81 -18.92 0.85
CA GLU A 28 9.40 -18.92 1.26
C GLU A 28 9.12 -17.95 2.41
N PHE A 29 9.98 -17.89 3.43
CA PHE A 29 9.83 -16.91 4.51
C PHE A 29 9.96 -15.48 3.97
N ILE A 30 10.88 -15.22 3.03
CA ILE A 30 11.02 -13.92 2.36
C ILE A 30 9.76 -13.60 1.57
N LEU A 31 9.19 -14.54 0.81
CA LEU A 31 7.95 -14.35 0.06
C LEU A 31 6.75 -14.13 0.99
N ILE A 32 6.66 -14.87 2.10
CA ILE A 32 5.62 -14.68 3.13
C ILE A 32 5.78 -13.32 3.80
N GLN A 33 7.00 -12.88 4.11
CA GLN A 33 7.27 -11.57 4.68
C GLN A 33 7.08 -10.44 3.66
N GLN A 34 7.35 -10.66 2.37
CA GLN A 34 7.03 -9.72 1.30
C GLN A 34 5.52 -9.62 1.10
N ARG A 35 4.79 -10.75 1.12
CA ARG A 35 3.32 -10.77 1.14
C ARG A 35 2.78 -10.06 2.38
N ARG A 36 3.37 -10.27 3.57
CA ARG A 36 2.98 -9.59 4.82
C ARG A 36 3.40 -8.12 4.88
N ARG A 37 4.50 -7.70 4.26
CA ARG A 37 4.87 -6.29 4.08
C ARG A 37 3.96 -5.61 3.04
N ARG A 38 3.50 -6.34 2.03
CA ARG A 38 2.37 -5.94 1.18
C ARG A 38 1.03 -5.88 1.95
N ARG A 39 0.89 -6.51 3.13
CA ARG A 39 -0.32 -6.38 3.98
C ARG A 39 -0.44 -5.04 4.71
N SER A 40 0.46 -4.07 4.53
CA SER A 40 0.21 -2.67 4.95
C SER A 40 -0.08 -1.72 3.78
N ILE A 41 -0.42 -2.25 2.60
CA ILE A 41 -1.10 -1.49 1.56
C ILE A 41 -2.52 -1.26 2.10
N SER A 42 -2.76 -0.11 2.73
CA SER A 42 -4.03 0.16 3.37
C SER A 42 -4.77 1.29 2.68
N MET A 43 -6.05 1.07 2.44
CA MET A 43 -6.97 2.13 2.05
C MET A 43 -6.96 3.28 3.06
N SER A 44 -6.78 3.00 4.35
CA SER A 44 -6.63 4.02 5.39
C SER A 44 -5.47 4.97 5.08
N ARG A 45 -4.29 4.44 4.76
CA ARG A 45 -3.14 5.26 4.35
C ARG A 45 -3.44 6.10 3.11
N LEU A 46 -4.08 5.51 2.10
CA LEU A 46 -4.46 6.25 0.90
C LEU A 46 -5.38 7.43 1.26
N MET A 47 -6.39 7.19 2.10
CA MET A 47 -7.36 8.22 2.52
C MET A 47 -6.72 9.30 3.41
N GLU A 48 -5.75 8.94 4.24
CA GLU A 48 -5.04 9.86 5.13
C GLU A 48 -4.02 10.75 4.39
N CYS A 49 -3.33 10.19 3.39
CA CYS A 49 -2.25 10.87 2.70
C CYS A 49 -2.66 11.50 1.36
N ALA A 50 -3.84 11.19 0.83
CA ALA A 50 -4.31 11.76 -0.43
C ALA A 50 -4.37 13.31 -0.33
N PRO A 51 -3.91 14.03 -1.37
CA PRO A 51 -4.05 15.48 -1.42
C PRO A 51 -5.52 15.89 -1.27
N ARG A 52 -5.79 17.00 -0.60
CA ARG A 52 -7.14 17.54 -0.51
C ARG A 52 -7.47 18.28 -1.81
N ARG A 53 -8.75 18.27 -2.19
CA ARG A 53 -9.23 19.00 -3.37
C ARG A 53 -8.82 20.47 -3.35
N GLU A 54 -8.95 21.14 -2.20
CA GLU A 54 -8.60 22.55 -2.04
C GLU A 54 -7.12 22.83 -2.32
N ASP A 55 -6.24 21.93 -1.91
CA ASP A 55 -4.79 22.08 -2.09
C ASP A 55 -4.42 21.88 -3.57
N VAL A 56 -5.07 20.92 -4.24
CA VAL A 56 -4.94 20.73 -5.69
C VAL A 56 -5.43 21.96 -6.45
N LEU A 57 -6.61 22.51 -6.09
CA LEU A 57 -7.16 23.70 -6.73
C LEU A 57 -6.23 24.91 -6.59
N LYS A 58 -5.62 25.09 -5.41
CA LYS A 58 -4.61 26.13 -5.19
C LYS A 58 -3.35 25.89 -6.02
N ALA A 59 -2.88 24.65 -6.08
CA ALA A 59 -1.66 24.30 -6.81
C ALA A 59 -1.81 24.48 -8.33
N VAL A 60 -2.98 24.17 -8.90
CA VAL A 60 -3.21 24.32 -10.35
C VAL A 60 -3.63 25.74 -10.74
N ALA A 61 -4.03 26.59 -9.79
CA ALA A 61 -4.47 27.96 -10.07
C ALA A 61 -3.37 28.76 -10.76
N GLY A 62 -3.67 29.32 -11.93
CA GLY A 62 -2.70 30.11 -12.72
C GLY A 62 -1.65 29.28 -13.46
N THR A 63 -1.76 27.94 -13.44
CA THR A 63 -0.94 27.03 -14.24
C THR A 63 -1.70 26.58 -15.50
N PRO A 64 -1.03 26.02 -16.53
CA PRO A 64 -1.72 25.43 -17.68
C PRO A 64 -2.38 24.07 -17.36
N VAL A 65 -2.25 23.56 -16.13
CA VAL A 65 -2.82 22.27 -15.72
C VAL A 65 -4.34 22.40 -15.57
N CYS A 66 -5.08 21.43 -16.12
CA CYS A 66 -6.53 21.40 -16.03
C CYS A 66 -7.03 21.25 -14.59
N VAL A 67 -8.12 21.94 -14.28
CA VAL A 67 -8.84 21.77 -13.01
C VAL A 67 -9.44 20.37 -12.95
N PRO A 68 -9.31 19.63 -11.83
CA PRO A 68 -9.91 18.30 -11.70
C PRO A 68 -11.43 18.37 -11.77
N ASN A 69 -12.02 17.36 -12.41
CA ASN A 69 -13.45 17.07 -12.34
C ASN A 69 -13.94 17.03 -10.86
N PRO A 70 -15.25 17.21 -10.62
CA PRO A 70 -15.84 17.01 -9.29
C PRO A 70 -15.47 15.65 -8.70
N GLU A 71 -15.32 15.59 -7.37
CA GLU A 71 -14.90 14.37 -6.67
C GLU A 71 -15.84 13.19 -6.95
N GLU A 72 -17.14 13.46 -6.99
CA GLU A 72 -18.17 12.47 -7.27
C GLU A 72 -18.03 11.89 -8.69
N ALA A 73 -17.63 12.71 -9.67
CA ALA A 73 -17.43 12.27 -11.03
C ALA A 73 -16.19 11.37 -11.15
N ILE A 74 -15.09 11.70 -10.46
CA ILE A 74 -13.87 10.88 -10.45
C ILE A 74 -14.14 9.53 -9.75
N ARG A 75 -14.87 9.55 -8.63
CA ARG A 75 -15.27 8.32 -7.92
C ARG A 75 -16.21 7.46 -8.77
N ALA A 76 -17.19 8.06 -9.45
CA ALA A 76 -18.10 7.34 -10.33
C ALA A 76 -17.36 6.66 -11.49
N ASP A 77 -16.35 7.34 -12.05
CA ASP A 77 -15.49 6.78 -13.09
C ASP A 77 -14.68 5.57 -12.58
N GLY A 78 -14.08 5.69 -11.38
CA GLY A 78 -13.37 4.58 -10.74
C GLY A 78 -14.26 3.39 -10.40
N PHE A 79 -15.46 3.66 -9.92
CA PHE A 79 -16.48 2.63 -9.69
C PHE A 79 -16.83 1.89 -10.98
N SER A 80 -17.19 2.64 -12.04
CA SER A 80 -17.57 2.09 -13.34
C SER A 80 -16.44 1.26 -13.96
N THR A 81 -15.21 1.77 -13.91
CA THR A 81 -14.05 1.08 -14.48
C THR A 81 -13.75 -0.22 -13.73
N PHE A 82 -13.88 -0.23 -12.40
CA PHE A 82 -13.69 -1.45 -11.63
C PHE A 82 -14.72 -2.53 -12.01
N LEU A 83 -15.98 -2.14 -12.23
CA LEU A 83 -17.00 -3.08 -12.71
C LEU A 83 -16.71 -3.62 -14.11
N HIS A 84 -16.00 -2.85 -14.96
CA HIS A 84 -15.64 -3.29 -16.31
C HIS A 84 -14.49 -4.31 -16.31
N ILE A 85 -13.54 -4.20 -15.37
CA ILE A 85 -12.43 -5.15 -15.25
C ILE A 85 -12.79 -6.39 -14.43
N ALA A 86 -13.73 -6.27 -13.50
CA ALA A 86 -14.21 -7.40 -12.73
C ALA A 86 -15.07 -8.34 -13.60
N PRO A 87 -15.04 -9.66 -13.37
CA PRO A 87 -15.96 -10.56 -14.04
C PRO A 87 -17.41 -10.22 -13.66
N PRO A 88 -18.39 -10.59 -14.51
CA PRO A 88 -19.80 -10.47 -14.15
C PRO A 88 -20.09 -11.25 -12.86
N VAL A 89 -21.15 -10.89 -12.15
CA VAL A 89 -21.53 -11.48 -10.85
C VAL A 89 -21.64 -13.02 -10.90
N SER A 90 -22.09 -13.57 -12.03
CA SER A 90 -22.17 -15.02 -12.26
C SER A 90 -20.80 -15.71 -12.36
N GLY A 91 -19.73 -14.97 -12.66
CA GLY A 91 -18.35 -15.45 -12.69
C GLY A 91 -17.58 -15.23 -11.39
N LEU A 92 -18.20 -14.62 -10.37
CA LEU A 92 -17.56 -14.44 -9.06
C LEU A 92 -17.66 -15.73 -8.23
N PRO A 93 -16.66 -16.02 -7.37
CA PRO A 93 -16.75 -17.12 -6.43
C PRO A 93 -18.02 -17.03 -5.56
N ILE A 94 -18.65 -18.18 -5.31
CA ILE A 94 -19.85 -18.27 -4.47
C ILE A 94 -19.46 -18.21 -2.99
N VAL A 95 -18.33 -18.82 -2.63
CA VAL A 95 -17.79 -18.78 -1.27
C VAL A 95 -17.32 -17.37 -0.97
N LEU A 96 -17.89 -16.75 0.08
CA LEU A 96 -17.62 -15.34 0.43
C LEU A 96 -16.13 -15.05 0.66
N ARG A 97 -15.43 -15.97 1.31
CA ARG A 97 -13.98 -15.82 1.55
C ARG A 97 -13.20 -15.76 0.24
N ASP A 98 -13.41 -16.74 -0.63
CA ASP A 98 -12.72 -16.83 -1.92
C ASP A 98 -13.08 -15.65 -2.83
N ARG A 99 -14.32 -15.15 -2.73
CA ARG A 99 -14.73 -13.92 -3.40
C ARG A 99 -13.98 -12.71 -2.89
N GLY A 100 -13.85 -12.57 -1.57
CA GLY A 100 -13.08 -11.51 -0.94
C GLY A 100 -11.63 -11.53 -1.42
N ASP A 101 -10.98 -12.69 -1.34
CA ASP A 101 -9.60 -12.89 -1.79
C ASP A 101 -9.44 -12.53 -3.28
N TYR A 102 -10.38 -12.95 -4.14
CA TYR A 102 -10.36 -12.65 -5.58
C TYR A 102 -10.53 -11.15 -5.87
N LEU A 103 -11.48 -10.48 -5.22
CA LEU A 103 -11.71 -9.05 -5.40
C LEU A 103 -10.53 -8.22 -4.85
N GLU A 104 -9.91 -8.65 -3.75
CA GLU A 104 -8.70 -8.05 -3.22
C GLU A 104 -7.53 -8.19 -4.20
N GLU A 105 -7.38 -9.34 -4.85
CA GLU A 105 -6.34 -9.56 -5.87
C GLU A 105 -6.52 -8.62 -7.08
N LEU A 106 -7.75 -8.43 -7.56
CA LEU A 106 -8.06 -7.48 -8.64
C LEU A 106 -7.82 -6.03 -8.23
N PHE A 107 -8.15 -5.67 -6.98
CA PHE A 107 -8.07 -4.31 -6.48
C PHE A 107 -6.64 -3.89 -6.09
N SER A 108 -5.82 -4.84 -5.61
CA SER A 108 -4.49 -4.57 -5.06
C SER A 108 -3.57 -3.77 -5.97
N PRO A 109 -3.48 -4.02 -7.29
CA PRO A 109 -2.66 -3.23 -8.20
C PRO A 109 -3.09 -1.75 -8.28
N LEU A 110 -4.40 -1.49 -8.29
CA LEU A 110 -4.96 -0.13 -8.35
C LEU A 110 -4.63 0.66 -7.09
N LEU A 111 -4.69 -0.01 -5.93
CA LEU A 111 -4.31 0.60 -4.66
C LEU A 111 -2.80 0.88 -4.58
N LEU A 112 -1.98 -0.03 -5.09
CA LEU A 112 -0.52 0.16 -5.15
C LEU A 112 -0.14 1.36 -6.01
N GLU A 113 -0.75 1.50 -7.18
CA GLU A 113 -0.50 2.60 -8.10
C GLU A 113 -0.93 3.95 -7.49
N ALA A 114 -2.14 4.00 -6.92
CA ALA A 114 -2.60 5.22 -6.25
C ALA A 114 -1.70 5.64 -5.08
N LEU A 115 -1.24 4.67 -4.27
CA LEU A 115 -0.28 4.96 -3.19
C LEU A 115 1.06 5.47 -3.74
N ALA A 116 1.54 4.96 -4.87
CA ALA A 116 2.77 5.46 -5.48
C ALA A 116 2.64 6.93 -5.92
N HIS A 117 1.48 7.32 -6.46
CA HIS A 117 1.22 8.73 -6.77
C HIS A 117 1.14 9.61 -5.53
N VAL A 118 0.47 9.13 -4.47
CA VAL A 118 0.42 9.85 -3.19
C VAL A 118 1.81 10.00 -2.58
N ASP A 119 2.64 8.96 -2.63
CA ASP A 119 4.02 9.01 -2.13
C ASP A 119 4.88 10.01 -2.91
N ALA A 120 4.70 10.07 -4.23
CA ALA A 120 5.33 11.10 -5.06
C ALA A 120 4.87 12.50 -4.67
N ALA A 121 3.57 12.73 -4.50
CA ALA A 121 3.02 14.03 -4.09
C ALA A 121 3.52 14.47 -2.71
N CYS A 122 3.63 13.54 -1.75
CA CYS A 122 4.21 13.83 -0.43
C CYS A 122 5.67 14.28 -0.54
N ALA A 123 6.47 13.67 -1.41
CA ALA A 123 7.89 14.00 -1.55
C ALA A 123 8.15 15.41 -2.11
N ILE A 124 7.24 15.94 -2.93
CA ILE A 124 7.34 17.29 -3.52
C ILE A 124 6.57 18.34 -2.73
N SER A 125 5.70 17.98 -1.80
CA SER A 125 5.07 18.97 -0.90
C SER A 125 6.11 19.76 -0.09
N ASP A 126 7.34 19.23 0.05
CA ASP A 126 8.46 19.86 0.73
C ASP A 126 9.29 20.80 -0.17
N PHE A 127 9.05 20.79 -1.50
CA PHE A 127 9.84 21.53 -2.49
C PHE A 127 8.94 22.33 -3.44
N HIS A 128 9.22 23.62 -3.62
CA HIS A 128 8.52 24.49 -4.58
C HIS A 128 8.94 24.18 -6.03
N GLU A 129 8.66 22.96 -6.49
CA GLU A 129 9.00 22.50 -7.83
C GLU A 129 7.91 22.83 -8.86
N PRO A 130 8.29 23.13 -10.11
CA PRO A 130 7.34 23.44 -11.19
C PRO A 130 6.45 22.25 -11.58
N GLU A 131 6.85 21.01 -11.25
CA GLU A 131 6.07 19.80 -11.53
C GLU A 131 5.03 19.48 -10.43
N ALA A 132 5.09 20.16 -9.28
CA ALA A 132 4.22 19.92 -8.14
C ALA A 132 2.71 19.96 -8.47
N PRO A 133 2.19 20.88 -9.32
CA PRO A 133 0.77 20.93 -9.64
C PRO A 133 0.26 19.66 -10.34
N MET A 134 1.03 19.10 -11.28
CA MET A 134 0.63 17.91 -12.02
C MET A 134 0.65 16.69 -11.12
N THR A 135 1.69 16.54 -10.29
CA THR A 135 1.78 15.37 -9.41
C THR A 135 0.74 15.40 -8.30
N LEU A 136 0.44 16.57 -7.73
CA LEU A 136 -0.67 16.72 -6.78
C LEU A 136 -2.00 16.37 -7.42
N LEU A 137 -2.23 16.82 -8.66
CA LEU A 137 -3.43 16.49 -9.41
C LEU A 137 -3.54 14.98 -9.67
N GLN A 138 -2.46 14.34 -10.11
CA GLN A 138 -2.44 12.91 -10.43
C GLN A 138 -2.65 12.06 -9.17
N ALA A 139 -2.03 12.42 -8.05
CA ALA A 139 -2.24 11.76 -6.77
C ALA A 139 -3.69 11.89 -6.28
N TYR A 140 -4.28 13.09 -6.39
CA TYR A 140 -5.68 13.31 -6.03
C TYR A 140 -6.64 12.49 -6.90
N ILE A 141 -6.49 12.55 -8.23
CA ILE A 141 -7.36 11.79 -9.15
C ILE A 141 -7.24 10.30 -8.86
N SER A 142 -6.01 9.78 -8.76
CA SER A 142 -5.76 8.36 -8.51
C SER A 142 -6.37 7.91 -7.18
N ALA A 143 -6.24 8.71 -6.12
CA ALA A 143 -6.82 8.39 -4.82
C ALA A 143 -8.36 8.35 -4.87
N GLN A 144 -9.00 9.36 -5.46
CA GLN A 144 -10.47 9.41 -5.55
C GLN A 144 -11.01 8.30 -6.45
N TRP A 145 -10.34 8.03 -7.55
CA TRP A 145 -10.69 6.95 -8.46
C TRP A 145 -10.59 5.59 -7.76
N THR A 146 -9.51 5.33 -7.01
CA THR A 146 -9.32 4.09 -6.25
C THR A 146 -10.34 3.94 -5.11
N ILE A 147 -10.80 5.03 -4.49
CA ILE A 147 -11.91 4.99 -3.53
C ILE A 147 -13.19 4.51 -4.23
N GLY A 148 -13.51 5.04 -5.42
CA GLY A 148 -14.65 4.56 -6.22
C GLY A 148 -14.53 3.08 -6.60
N ALA A 149 -13.33 2.65 -7.01
CA ALA A 149 -13.05 1.25 -7.32
C ALA A 149 -13.23 0.33 -6.11
N ARG A 150 -12.82 0.76 -4.90
CA ARG A 150 -13.10 0.02 -3.66
C ARG A 150 -14.59 -0.12 -3.43
N ASP A 151 -15.37 0.94 -3.63
CA ASP A 151 -16.81 0.89 -3.41
C ASP A 151 -17.48 -0.09 -4.39
N ALA A 152 -16.99 -0.19 -5.63
CA ALA A 152 -17.41 -1.22 -6.58
C ALA A 152 -17.01 -2.64 -6.13
N ALA A 153 -15.80 -2.83 -5.62
CA ALA A 153 -15.38 -4.12 -5.06
C ALA A 153 -16.28 -4.54 -3.89
N MET A 154 -16.58 -3.61 -2.98
CA MET A 154 -17.49 -3.86 -1.85
C MET A 154 -18.93 -4.12 -2.30
N HIS A 155 -19.38 -3.43 -3.36
CA HIS A 155 -20.66 -3.70 -4.00
C HIS A 155 -20.72 -5.14 -4.52
N LEU A 156 -19.74 -5.57 -5.32
CA LEU A 156 -19.66 -6.93 -5.86
C LEU A 156 -19.55 -8.00 -4.77
N TYR A 157 -18.81 -7.72 -3.70
CA TYR A 157 -18.69 -8.62 -2.55
C TYR A 157 -20.06 -8.92 -1.93
N GLY A 158 -20.89 -7.89 -1.76
CA GLY A 158 -22.22 -7.98 -1.13
C GLY A 158 -23.34 -8.55 -2.00
N LEU A 159 -23.13 -8.75 -3.30
CA LEU A 159 -24.16 -9.30 -4.18
C LEU A 159 -24.40 -10.80 -3.91
N PRO A 160 -25.63 -11.31 -4.00
CA PRO A 160 -25.86 -12.75 -3.88
C PRO A 160 -25.13 -13.49 -5.02
N GLY A 161 -24.44 -14.60 -4.70
CA GLY A 161 -23.88 -15.48 -5.72
C GLY A 161 -25.00 -16.12 -6.55
N SER A 162 -24.87 -16.12 -7.87
CA SER A 162 -25.85 -16.79 -8.75
C SER A 162 -25.68 -18.30 -8.63
N THR A 163 -26.59 -18.97 -7.93
CA THR A 163 -26.79 -20.41 -8.06
C THR A 163 -27.65 -20.64 -9.30
N ALA A 164 -27.03 -20.68 -10.48
CA ALA A 164 -27.71 -21.16 -11.67
C ALA A 164 -27.91 -22.68 -11.58
#